data_AF-X0XSP2-F1
#
_entry.id   AF-X0XSP2-F1
#
_cell.length_a   1.000
_cell.length_b   1.000
_cell.length_c   1.000
_cell.angle_alpha   90.00
_cell.angle_beta   90.00
_cell.angle_gamma   90.00
#
_symmetry.space_group_name_H-M   'P 1'
#
loop_
_entity.id
_entity.type
_entity.pdbx_description
1 polymer ?
#
loop_
_entity_poly.entity_id
_entity_poly.type
_entity_poly.pdbx_seq_one_letter_code
_entity_poly.pdbx_strand_id
1 'polypeptide(L)'
;CKASGVGARLLTNQIPIHPMVRGSFGDDSIKLALSGGEDYELLFTAQGEVIDKVREAVPCPVTVIGEIVAEPEMVKVIDERGNEVKLEKEGWEHFAGRD
;
A
#
# COMPACT_ATOMS: atom_id res chain seq x y z
N CYS A 1 0.45 10.78 -3.47
CA CYS A 1 1.17 11.75 -2.63
C CYS A 1 1.56 13.01 -3.41
N LYS A 2 2.50 12.96 -4.37
CA LYS A 2 3.01 14.12 -5.13
C LYS A 2 1.93 15.06 -5.69
N ALA A 3 0.99 14.55 -6.47
CA ALA A 3 -0.06 15.39 -7.09
C ALA A 3 -0.98 16.11 -6.08
N SER A 4 -1.14 15.54 -4.87
CA SER A 4 -1.96 16.10 -3.80
C SER A 4 -1.16 16.93 -2.80
N GLY A 5 0.17 16.99 -2.92
CA GLY A 5 1.04 17.73 -2.00
C GLY A 5 1.05 17.22 -0.56
N VAL A 6 0.79 15.92 -0.34
CA VAL A 6 0.71 15.28 0.98
C VAL A 6 1.60 14.04 1.06
N GLY A 7 1.76 13.49 2.26
CA GLY A 7 2.42 12.21 2.51
C GLY A 7 1.44 11.10 2.87
N ALA A 8 1.96 9.90 3.09
CA ALA A 8 1.19 8.76 3.59
C ALA A 8 2.01 7.92 4.58
N ARG A 9 1.33 7.36 5.58
CA ARG A 9 1.89 6.35 6.49
C ARG A 9 1.07 5.06 6.35
N LEU A 10 1.74 3.99 5.91
CA LEU A 10 1.16 2.68 5.69
C LEU A 10 1.59 1.72 6.80
N LEU A 11 0.72 0.78 7.16
CA LEU A 11 0.98 -0.24 8.18
C LEU A 11 1.03 -1.62 7.51
N THR A 12 2.16 -2.31 7.59
CA THR A 12 2.36 -3.57 6.84
C THR A 12 1.34 -4.65 7.20
N ASN A 13 0.93 -4.72 8.46
CA ASN A 13 -0.05 -5.68 8.96
C ASN A 13 -1.48 -5.41 8.48
N GLN A 14 -1.76 -4.20 7.97
CA GLN A 14 -3.06 -3.86 7.39
C GLN A 14 -3.12 -4.13 5.89
N ILE A 15 -1.99 -4.39 5.23
CA ILE A 15 -1.97 -4.67 3.79
C ILE A 15 -2.64 -6.03 3.52
N PRO A 16 -3.72 -6.05 2.71
CA PRO A 16 -4.39 -7.29 2.38
C PRO A 16 -3.49 -8.11 1.45
N ILE A 17 -3.18 -9.34 1.85
CA ILE A 17 -2.39 -10.28 1.05
C ILE A 17 -3.13 -11.60 1.03
N HIS A 18 -3.35 -12.13 -0.16
CA HIS A 18 -4.05 -13.40 -0.32
C HIS A 18 -3.35 -14.54 0.45
N PRO A 19 -4.08 -15.42 1.16
CA PRO A 19 -3.47 -16.48 1.97
C PRO A 19 -2.51 -17.39 1.21
N MET A 20 -2.79 -17.69 -0.07
CA MET A 20 -1.87 -18.48 -0.90
C MET A 20 -0.53 -17.77 -1.13
N VAL A 21 -0.54 -16.44 -1.31
CA VAL A 21 0.70 -15.65 -1.48
C VAL A 21 1.49 -15.65 -0.17
N ARG A 22 0.83 -15.43 0.98
CA ARG A 22 1.47 -15.54 2.29
C ARG A 22 2.06 -16.94 2.53
N GLY A 23 1.31 -18.00 2.22
CA GLY A 23 1.76 -19.38 2.40
C GLY A 23 2.93 -19.77 1.49
N SER A 24 3.01 -19.18 0.30
CA SER A 24 4.06 -19.50 -0.68
C SER A 24 5.34 -18.69 -0.48
N PHE A 25 5.23 -17.45 -0.01
CA PHE A 25 6.34 -16.49 0.05
C PHE A 25 6.71 -16.03 1.46
N GLY A 26 5.94 -16.38 2.50
CA GLY A 26 6.23 -16.00 3.88
C GLY A 26 6.44 -14.50 4.06
N ASP A 27 7.56 -14.11 4.66
CA ASP A 27 7.92 -12.72 4.91
C ASP A 27 8.14 -11.91 3.62
N ASP A 28 8.46 -12.53 2.49
CA ASP A 28 8.62 -11.82 1.21
C ASP A 28 7.27 -11.42 0.59
N SER A 29 6.16 -11.97 1.08
CA SER A 29 4.82 -11.63 0.57
C SER A 29 4.49 -10.13 0.71
N ILE A 30 4.99 -9.45 1.74
CA ILE A 30 4.78 -8.00 1.91
C ILE A 30 5.52 -7.19 0.86
N LYS A 31 6.71 -7.64 0.43
CA LYS A 31 7.47 -6.97 -0.62
C LYS A 31 6.73 -7.07 -1.94
N LEU A 32 6.19 -8.26 -2.25
CA LEU A 32 5.37 -8.48 -3.45
C LEU A 32 4.13 -7.57 -3.45
N ALA A 33 3.43 -7.45 -2.32
CA ALA A 33 2.25 -6.58 -2.22
C ALA A 33 2.58 -5.08 -2.37
N LEU A 34 3.81 -4.67 -2.06
CA LEU A 34 4.23 -3.26 -2.10
C LEU A 34 4.88 -2.85 -3.43
N SER A 35 5.44 -3.79 -4.20
CA SER A 35 6.19 -3.47 -5.43
C SER A 35 5.92 -4.40 -6.63
N GLY A 36 5.07 -5.42 -6.49
CA GLY A 36 4.79 -6.39 -7.55
C GLY A 36 4.10 -5.77 -8.77
N GLY A 37 3.03 -5.01 -8.54
CA GLY A 37 2.21 -4.46 -9.62
C GLY A 37 1.29 -5.51 -10.26
N GLU A 38 0.61 -5.12 -11.35
CA GLU A 38 -0.33 -5.98 -12.11
C GLU A 38 -1.53 -6.55 -11.32
N ASP A 39 -1.79 -6.08 -10.11
CA ASP A 39 -2.97 -6.46 -9.31
C ASP A 39 -4.28 -5.83 -9.83
N TYR A 40 -4.17 -4.69 -10.56
CA TYR A 40 -5.32 -3.91 -11.07
C TYR A 40 -6.35 -3.49 -10.00
N GLU A 41 -5.91 -3.33 -8.75
CA GLU A 41 -6.72 -2.84 -7.65
C GLU A 41 -6.82 -1.30 -7.61
N LEU A 42 -7.85 -0.79 -6.94
CA LEU A 42 -8.01 0.65 -6.71
C LEU A 42 -7.32 1.08 -5.41
N LEU A 43 -6.49 2.13 -5.50
CA LEU A 43 -5.95 2.85 -4.35
C LEU A 43 -6.56 4.25 -4.28
N PHE A 44 -7.19 4.58 -3.16
CA PHE A 44 -7.85 5.87 -2.97
C PHE A 44 -7.78 6.34 -1.51
N THR A 45 -8.16 7.60 -1.28
CA THR A 45 -8.20 8.21 0.05
C THR A 45 -9.55 8.87 0.28
N ALA A 46 -10.05 8.80 1.50
CA ALA A 46 -11.25 9.53 1.92
C ALA A 46 -11.27 9.68 3.45
N GLN A 47 -12.20 10.48 3.97
CA GLN A 47 -12.49 10.51 5.41
C GLN A 47 -13.09 9.17 5.85
N GLY A 48 -12.87 8.79 7.12
CA GLY A 48 -13.30 7.48 7.65
C GLY A 48 -14.79 7.18 7.40
N GLU A 49 -15.67 8.15 7.65
CA GLU A 49 -17.11 8.00 7.40
C GLU A 49 -17.46 7.72 5.94
N VAL A 50 -16.65 8.21 5.00
CA VAL A 50 -16.84 7.94 3.56
C VAL A 50 -16.34 6.54 3.23
N ILE A 51 -15.23 6.09 3.82
CA ILE A 51 -14.75 4.71 3.66
C ILE A 51 -15.79 3.70 4.13
N ASP A 52 -16.45 3.96 5.26
CA ASP A 52 -17.49 3.07 5.77
C ASP A 52 -18.70 2.98 4.82
N LYS A 53 -19.13 4.10 4.24
CA LYS A 53 -20.16 4.10 3.19
C LYS A 53 -19.72 3.35 1.93
N VAL A 54 -18.47 3.51 1.50
CA VAL A 54 -17.94 2.81 0.32
C VAL A 54 -17.94 1.30 0.56
N ARG A 55 -17.53 0.84 1.75
CA ARG A 55 -17.57 -0.58 2.13
C ARG A 55 -18.96 -1.21 2.00
N GLU A 56 -20.01 -0.46 2.32
CA GLU A 56 -21.39 -0.93 2.19
C GLU A 56 -21.89 -0.88 0.74
N ALA A 57 -21.38 0.07 -0.06
CA ALA A 57 -21.88 0.34 -1.41
C ALA A 57 -21.27 -0.55 -2.50
N VAL A 58 -20.07 -1.10 -2.29
CA VAL A 58 -19.37 -1.88 -3.31
C VAL A 58 -19.39 -3.39 -3.00
N PRO A 59 -19.45 -4.26 -4.00
CA PRO A 59 -19.50 -5.71 -3.79
C PRO A 59 -18.14 -6.35 -3.50
N CYS A 60 -17.07 -5.55 -3.36
CA CYS A 60 -15.71 -6.03 -3.10
C CYS A 60 -15.18 -5.58 -1.73
N PRO A 61 -14.18 -6.28 -1.16
CA PRO A 61 -13.56 -5.86 0.08
C PRO A 61 -12.85 -4.50 -0.06
N VAL A 62 -12.96 -3.65 0.98
CA VAL A 62 -12.23 -2.39 1.07
C VAL A 62 -11.45 -2.36 2.38
N THR A 63 -10.12 -2.32 2.27
CA THR A 63 -9.19 -2.38 3.39
C THR A 63 -8.52 -1.03 3.60
N VAL A 64 -8.60 -0.49 4.81
CA VAL A 64 -7.79 0.66 5.21
C VAL A 64 -6.39 0.14 5.52
N ILE A 65 -5.39 0.68 4.83
CA ILE A 65 -3.99 0.25 4.92
C ILE A 65 -3.06 1.28 5.57
N GLY A 66 -3.61 2.43 5.96
CA GLY A 66 -2.84 3.56 6.45
C GLY A 66 -3.62 4.86 6.43
N GLU A 67 -2.88 5.97 6.50
CA GLU A 67 -3.45 7.32 6.56
C GLU A 67 -2.63 8.31 5.73
N ILE A 68 -3.26 9.42 5.36
CA ILE A 68 -2.60 10.58 4.76
C ILE A 68 -2.03 11.47 5.86
N VAL A 69 -0.81 11.96 5.66
CA VAL A 69 -0.11 12.86 6.59
C VAL A 69 0.26 14.17 5.91
N ALA A 70 0.52 15.22 6.70
CA ALA A 70 0.74 16.56 6.19
C ALA A 70 2.11 16.73 5.51
N GLU A 71 3.09 15.87 5.82
CA GLU A 71 4.45 15.94 5.29
C GLU A 71 4.46 15.61 3.78
N PRO A 72 4.67 16.60 2.89
CA PRO A 72 4.56 16.39 1.46
C PRO A 72 5.59 15.39 0.94
N GLU A 73 5.18 14.61 -0.07
CA GLU A 73 6.06 13.67 -0.80
C GLU A 73 6.69 12.55 0.04
N MET A 74 6.32 12.43 1.32
CA MET A 74 6.81 11.39 2.21
C MET A 74 5.85 10.21 2.24
N VAL A 75 6.29 9.03 1.79
CA VAL A 75 5.56 7.77 1.98
C VAL A 75 6.38 6.87 2.89
N LYS A 76 5.81 6.51 4.05
CA LYS A 76 6.45 5.63 5.02
C LYS A 76 5.65 4.34 5.17
N VAL A 77 6.35 3.21 5.20
CA VAL A 77 5.78 1.90 5.48
C VAL A 77 6.31 1.45 6.84
N ILE A 78 5.42 1.18 7.78
CA ILE A 78 5.75 0.88 9.17
C ILE A 78 5.37 -0.57 9.48
N ASP A 79 6.29 -1.31 10.10
CA ASP A 79 6.05 -2.67 10.55
C ASP A 79 5.25 -2.74 11.86
N GLU A 80 4.87 -3.94 12.29
CA GLU A 80 4.14 -4.17 13.56
C GLU A 80 4.91 -3.74 14.81
N ARG A 81 6.24 -3.56 14.69
CA ARG A 81 7.12 -3.13 15.77
C ARG A 81 7.37 -1.62 15.76
N GLY A 82 6.77 -0.89 14.82
CA GLY A 82 6.94 0.56 14.66
C GLY A 82 8.18 0.97 13.87
N ASN A 83 8.91 0.04 13.26
CA ASN A 83 10.08 0.36 12.45
C ASN A 83 9.67 0.70 11.02
N GLU A 84 10.42 1.62 10.41
CA GLU A 84 10.27 1.93 8.99
C GLU A 84 10.87 0.83 8.12
N VAL A 85 10.05 0.26 7.24
CA VAL A 85 10.46 -0.74 6.26
C VAL A 85 11.01 -0.04 5.03
N LYS A 86 12.26 -0.31 4.69
CA LYS A 86 12.86 0.16 3.44
C LYS A 86 12.45 -0.76 2.29
N LEU A 87 11.89 -0.18 1.24
CA LEU A 87 11.62 -0.88 -0.01
C LEU A 87 12.87 -0.85 -0.88
N GLU A 88 13.42 -2.03 -1.18
CA GLU A 88 14.63 -2.17 -2.01
C GLU A 88 14.33 -2.10 -3.52
N LYS A 89 13.08 -2.36 -3.92
CA LYS A 89 12.60 -2.23 -5.29
C LYS A 89 11.47 -1.22 -5.37
N GLU A 90 11.64 -0.26 -6.26
CA GLU A 90 10.58 0.65 -6.69
C GLU A 90 9.63 -0.08 -7.67
N GLY A 91 8.47 0.52 -7.93
CA GLY A 91 7.49 -0.02 -8.88
C GLY A 91 8.05 -0.17 -10.30
N TRP A 92 7.26 -0.79 -11.17
CA TRP A 92 7.64 -0.99 -12.57
C TRP A 92 7.90 0.33 -13.31
N GLU A 93 9.02 0.39 -14.02
CA GLU A 93 9.39 1.49 -14.91
C GLU A 93 9.87 0.88 -16.24
N HIS A 94 9.24 1.26 -17.35
CA HIS A 94 9.41 0.57 -18.64
C HIS A 94 10.84 0.59 -19.18
N PHE A 95 11.63 1.58 -18.77
CA PHE A 95 13.00 1.79 -19.23
C PHE A 95 14.01 1.75 -18.08
N ALA A 96 13.63 1.21 -16.92
CA ALA A 96 14.57 0.96 -15.83
C ALA A 96 15.51 -0.19 -16.22
N GLY A 97 16.56 0.16 -16.98
CA GLY A 97 17.61 -0.76 -17.39
C GLY A 97 18.07 -0.52 -18.83
N ARG A 98 18.93 0.48 -19.02
CA ARG A 98 20.13 0.46 -19.88
C ARG A 98 20.92 1.77 -19.67
N ASP A 99 21.88 1.72 -18.75
CA ASP A 99 23.24 2.28 -18.86
C ASP A 99 24.19 1.38 -18.07
#